data_AF-A0AAE3GPY7-F1
#
_entry.id   AF-A0AAE3GPY7-F1
#
_cell.length_a   1.000
_cell.length_b   1.000
_cell.length_c   1.000
_cell.angle_alpha   90.00
_cell.angle_beta   90.00
_cell.angle_gamma   90.00
#
_symmetry.space_group_name_H-M   'P 1'
#
loop_
_entity.id
_entity.type
_entity.pdbx_description
1 polymer ?
#
loop_
_entity_poly.entity_id
_entity_poly.type
_entity_poly.pdbx_seq_one_letter_code
_entity_poly.pdbx_strand_id
1 'polypeptide(L)'
;MFYTLDYAMVSAIVVAPSGNPKEMPKMIDELSPPNLEEADVLLSDLFQEVQKWEGTLSGGTALGFGAEAVDSLFKTKVSFGNPRDRLIHLTEEIFSNSGTELNNIYKQQMREQFDFYYITLTVDLRPERAARFWRLTCRLDFNPKGSNEPIVQSLFPTQQWRSVMSFGVGMDVGLNGNLEWNIGVDSAQLADLSQLLPGDLQANLGSKDNLDAFIAIPSYRYELGHPEILTNGEGNSTCYWKIQDNELQKIGTAKFAIVFKVPKGTESITLKGLVWAEPDLNWLTADIRDVFGDLSDRLKQLLRQKNNAAHRLARGDAEEWTLTLPKTSD
;
A
#
# COMPACT_ATOMS: atom_id res chain seq x y z
N MET A 1 -66.23 30.33 25.15
CA MET A 1 -67.00 29.60 26.17
C MET A 1 -66.37 28.22 26.28
N PHE A 2 -65.87 27.92 27.47
CA PHE A 2 -65.04 26.77 27.84
C PHE A 2 -65.75 25.43 27.60
N TYR A 3 -65.00 24.39 27.25
CA TYR A 3 -64.91 23.15 28.05
C TYR A 3 -63.58 22.44 27.78
N THR A 4 -62.76 22.42 28.83
CA THR A 4 -61.65 21.50 29.09
C THR A 4 -62.19 20.11 29.42
N LEU A 5 -61.48 19.06 28.97
CA LEU A 5 -61.50 17.76 29.63
C LEU A 5 -60.12 17.09 29.43
N ASP A 6 -59.37 17.10 30.52
CA ASP A 6 -58.18 16.29 30.77
C ASP A 6 -58.49 14.80 30.63
N TYR A 7 -57.60 14.05 29.99
CA TYR A 7 -57.41 12.64 30.33
C TYR A 7 -55.93 12.30 30.39
N ALA A 8 -55.57 11.71 31.53
CA ALA A 8 -54.23 11.45 31.98
C ALA A 8 -53.55 10.28 31.26
N MET A 9 -52.21 10.36 31.30
CA MET A 9 -51.20 9.29 31.28
C MET A 9 -51.68 7.84 31.19
N VAL A 10 -51.21 7.13 30.17
CA VAL A 10 -50.70 5.76 30.35
C VAL A 10 -49.34 5.66 29.66
N SER A 11 -48.31 5.50 30.48
CA SER A 11 -46.94 5.21 30.10
C SER A 11 -46.85 3.86 29.38
N ALA A 12 -46.37 3.85 28.14
CA ALA A 12 -45.83 2.65 27.51
C ALA A 12 -44.33 2.84 27.32
N ILE A 13 -43.57 2.30 28.28
CA ILE A 13 -42.13 2.13 28.22
C ILE A 13 -41.87 1.11 27.10
N VAL A 14 -41.46 1.58 25.92
CA VAL A 14 -40.83 0.72 24.93
C VAL A 14 -39.40 0.50 25.40
N VAL A 15 -39.19 -0.65 26.04
CA VAL A 15 -37.87 -1.18 26.37
C VAL A 15 -37.16 -1.45 25.05
N ALA A 16 -36.30 -0.52 24.64
CA ALA A 16 -35.32 -0.78 23.59
C ALA A 16 -34.35 -1.85 24.14
N PRO A 17 -34.11 -2.97 23.43
CA PRO A 17 -33.05 -3.88 23.83
C PRO A 17 -31.72 -3.14 23.68
N SER A 18 -31.01 -2.99 24.79
CA SER A 18 -29.64 -2.49 24.87
C SER A 18 -28.70 -3.48 24.19
N GLY A 19 -28.66 -3.44 22.87
CA GLY A 19 -27.55 -3.96 22.11
C GLY A 19 -26.41 -2.97 22.26
N ASN A 20 -25.41 -3.31 23.08
CA ASN A 20 -24.12 -2.62 23.04
C ASN A 20 -23.71 -2.50 21.57
N PRO A 21 -23.52 -1.29 21.00
CA PRO A 21 -22.69 -1.20 19.82
C PRO A 21 -21.36 -1.79 20.26
N LYS A 22 -21.00 -2.95 19.71
CA LYS A 22 -19.61 -3.40 19.75
C LYS A 22 -18.83 -2.21 19.22
N GLU A 23 -18.16 -1.49 20.12
CA GLU A 23 -17.07 -0.61 19.76
C GLU A 23 -16.13 -1.50 18.94
N MET A 24 -16.23 -1.40 17.62
CA MET A 24 -15.17 -1.87 16.76
C MET A 24 -13.94 -1.12 17.26
N PRO A 25 -12.89 -1.81 17.70
CA PRO A 25 -11.69 -1.12 18.15
C PRO A 25 -11.27 -0.20 17.00
N LYS A 26 -11.30 1.10 17.26
CA LYS A 26 -10.59 2.09 16.46
C LYS A 26 -9.12 1.68 16.49
N MET A 27 -8.71 0.76 15.64
CA MET A 27 -7.34 0.68 15.16
C MET A 27 -7.18 1.79 14.13
N ILE A 28 -7.23 3.03 14.61
CA ILE A 28 -6.47 4.10 14.00
C ILE A 28 -5.04 3.84 14.52
N ASP A 29 -4.40 2.81 13.95
CA ASP A 29 -2.95 2.72 13.96
C ASP A 29 -2.53 3.88 13.06
N GLU A 30 -2.40 5.07 13.67
CA GLU A 30 -1.93 6.28 13.01
C GLU A 30 -0.59 5.89 12.37
N LEU A 31 -0.59 5.72 11.04
CA LEU A 31 0.58 5.46 10.21
C LEU A 31 1.46 6.70 10.23
N SER A 32 2.04 6.97 11.39
CA SER A 32 3.04 7.99 11.57
C SER A 32 4.23 7.58 10.70
N PRO A 33 4.66 8.44 9.78
CA PRO A 33 5.81 8.14 8.96
C PRO A 33 7.08 8.09 9.81
N PRO A 34 8.05 7.22 9.48
CA PRO A 34 9.32 7.22 10.18
C PRO A 34 10.11 8.48 9.84
N ASN A 35 10.99 8.89 10.75
CA ASN A 35 12.01 9.89 10.43
C ASN A 35 13.20 9.18 9.76
N LEU A 36 13.31 9.29 8.45
CA LEU A 36 14.34 8.61 7.66
C LEU A 36 15.76 9.12 7.96
N GLU A 37 15.92 10.41 8.30
CA GLU A 37 17.21 10.98 8.71
C GLU A 37 17.65 10.44 10.07
N GLU A 38 16.70 10.32 11.03
CA GLU A 38 16.98 9.67 12.31
C GLU A 38 17.35 8.19 12.12
N ALA A 39 16.69 7.50 11.20
CA ALA A 39 16.99 6.11 10.87
C ALA A 39 18.42 5.95 10.33
N ASP A 40 18.88 6.86 9.46
CA ASP A 40 20.27 6.86 8.97
C ASP A 40 21.28 7.01 10.11
N VAL A 41 21.03 7.93 11.05
CA VAL A 41 21.90 8.13 12.22
C VAL A 41 21.90 6.88 13.10
N LEU A 42 20.74 6.31 13.41
CA LEU A 42 20.63 5.12 14.25
C LEU A 42 21.30 3.89 13.62
N LEU A 43 21.17 3.70 12.31
CA LEU A 43 21.82 2.61 11.59
C LEU A 43 23.34 2.80 11.52
N SER A 44 23.81 4.04 11.33
CA SER A 44 25.24 4.36 11.39
C SER A 44 25.82 4.09 12.79
N ASP A 45 25.15 4.54 13.85
CA ASP A 45 25.55 4.28 15.24
C ASP A 45 25.62 2.76 15.51
N LEU A 46 24.58 2.02 15.10
CA LEU A 46 24.52 0.57 15.24
C LEU A 46 25.64 -0.13 14.48
N PHE A 47 25.91 0.29 13.23
CA PHE A 47 26.96 -0.30 12.40
C PHE A 47 28.33 -0.12 13.04
N GLN A 48 28.65 1.08 13.52
CA GLN A 48 29.93 1.38 14.16
C GLN A 48 30.14 0.56 15.44
N GLU A 49 29.11 0.43 16.29
CA GLU A 49 29.21 -0.35 17.52
C GLU A 49 29.36 -1.86 17.24
N VAL A 50 28.56 -2.41 16.32
CA VAL A 50 28.65 -3.82 15.94
C VAL A 50 30.03 -4.13 15.34
N GLN A 51 30.51 -3.30 14.40
CA GLN A 51 31.82 -3.45 13.78
C GLN A 51 32.96 -3.42 14.81
N LYS A 52 32.91 -2.49 15.78
CA LYS A 52 33.91 -2.36 16.85
C LYS A 52 34.00 -3.64 17.68
N TRP A 53 32.86 -4.17 18.11
CA TRP A 53 32.83 -5.34 19.00
C TRP A 53 33.15 -6.63 18.26
N GLU A 54 32.67 -6.81 17.03
CA GLU A 54 33.02 -7.97 16.20
C GLU A 54 34.52 -7.99 15.88
N GLY A 55 35.13 -6.84 15.56
CA GLY A 55 36.57 -6.73 15.32
C GLY A 55 37.42 -7.07 16.56
N THR A 56 36.89 -6.80 17.76
CA THR A 56 37.55 -7.17 19.02
C THR A 56 37.53 -8.68 19.25
N LEU A 57 36.44 -9.36 18.83
CA LEU A 57 36.29 -10.82 18.97
C LEU A 57 37.06 -11.62 17.92
N SER A 58 37.14 -11.11 16.69
CA SER A 58 37.68 -11.84 15.53
C SER A 58 39.15 -11.53 15.22
N GLY A 59 39.76 -10.55 15.89
CA GLY A 59 41.19 -10.24 15.77
C GLY A 59 41.63 -9.78 14.36
N GLY A 60 40.69 -9.31 13.53
CA GLY A 60 40.92 -8.94 12.14
C GLY A 60 40.03 -7.79 11.65
N THR A 61 40.23 -7.37 10.39
CA THR A 61 39.57 -6.20 9.77
C THR A 61 38.39 -6.53 8.86
N ALA A 62 38.02 -7.81 8.71
CA ALA A 62 36.86 -8.22 7.93
C ALA A 62 35.56 -7.95 8.72
N LEU A 63 34.49 -7.54 8.03
CA LEU A 63 33.17 -7.43 8.65
C LEU A 63 32.71 -8.81 9.12
N GLY A 64 32.22 -8.89 10.36
CA GLY A 64 31.50 -10.07 10.83
C GLY A 64 30.08 -10.09 10.31
N PHE A 65 29.36 -11.18 10.60
CA PHE A 65 27.98 -11.40 10.14
C PHE A 65 27.04 -10.29 10.59
N GLY A 66 27.18 -9.80 11.83
CA GLY A 66 26.35 -8.73 12.36
C GLY A 66 26.62 -7.40 11.66
N ALA A 67 27.89 -7.05 11.46
CA ALA A 67 28.23 -5.80 10.76
C ALA A 67 27.79 -5.85 9.30
N GLU A 68 27.88 -7.01 8.62
CA GLU A 68 27.34 -7.21 7.27
C GLU A 68 25.82 -7.06 7.21
N ALA A 69 25.09 -7.57 8.21
CA ALA A 69 23.64 -7.43 8.29
C ALA A 69 23.21 -5.96 8.43
N VAL A 70 23.86 -5.21 9.34
CA VAL A 70 23.56 -3.78 9.56
C VAL A 70 23.97 -2.96 8.33
N ASP A 71 25.14 -3.22 7.73
CA ASP A 71 25.60 -2.55 6.51
C ASP A 71 24.66 -2.81 5.33
N SER A 72 24.20 -4.05 5.17
CA SER A 72 23.22 -4.43 4.14
C SER A 72 21.90 -3.67 4.32
N LEU A 73 21.39 -3.59 5.56
CA LEU A 73 20.20 -2.81 5.86
C LEU A 73 20.41 -1.32 5.56
N PHE A 74 21.55 -0.75 5.96
CA PHE A 74 21.88 0.66 5.75
C PHE A 74 21.98 1.01 4.26
N LYS A 75 22.64 0.15 3.47
CA LYS A 75 22.82 0.32 2.01
C LYS A 75 21.58 0.04 1.19
N THR A 76 20.63 -0.72 1.73
CA THR A 76 19.37 -1.01 1.02
C THR A 76 18.63 0.28 0.73
N LYS A 77 18.14 0.38 -0.51
CA LYS A 77 17.35 1.51 -0.99
C LYS A 77 15.93 1.04 -1.28
N VAL A 78 14.98 1.79 -0.75
CA VAL A 78 13.57 1.70 -1.10
C VAL A 78 13.24 2.99 -1.82
N SER A 79 12.88 2.93 -3.10
CA SER A 79 12.69 4.14 -3.91
C SER A 79 11.45 4.03 -4.79
N PHE A 80 10.88 5.17 -5.15
CA PHE A 80 9.80 5.21 -6.13
C PHE A 80 10.34 4.99 -7.55
N GLY A 81 9.50 4.42 -8.41
CA GLY A 81 9.62 4.60 -9.84
C GLY A 81 8.86 5.84 -10.29
N ASN A 82 9.14 6.32 -11.49
CA ASN A 82 8.53 7.54 -12.02
C ASN A 82 7.03 7.33 -12.33
N PRO A 83 6.10 8.01 -11.63
CA PRO A 83 4.67 7.86 -11.87
C PRO A 83 4.21 8.51 -13.19
N ARG A 84 4.99 9.43 -13.77
CA ARG A 84 4.61 10.18 -15.00
C ARG A 84 4.51 9.28 -16.22
N ASP A 85 5.29 8.20 -16.26
CA ASP A 85 5.41 7.35 -17.46
C ASP A 85 4.13 6.55 -17.72
N ARG A 86 3.16 6.56 -16.79
CA ARG A 86 1.96 5.73 -16.82
C ARG A 86 0.70 6.48 -16.35
N LEU A 87 0.60 7.78 -16.65
CA LEU A 87 -0.60 8.57 -16.39
C LEU A 87 -1.60 8.48 -17.57
N ILE A 88 -2.66 7.73 -17.31
CA ILE A 88 -3.87 7.39 -18.05
C ILE A 88 -5.01 8.43 -18.03
N HIS A 89 -5.39 9.20 -19.06
CA HIS A 89 -6.73 9.83 -19.04
C HIS A 89 -7.78 8.79 -19.39
N LEU A 90 -8.73 8.52 -18.49
CA LEU A 90 -9.77 7.52 -18.68
C LEU A 90 -11.00 8.15 -19.35
N THR A 91 -11.32 7.67 -20.56
CA THR A 91 -12.47 8.13 -21.35
C THR A 91 -13.39 6.96 -21.71
N GLU A 92 -14.64 7.28 -22.06
CA GLU A 92 -15.60 6.28 -22.55
C GLU A 92 -15.08 5.51 -23.77
N GLU A 93 -14.29 6.16 -24.62
CA GLU A 93 -13.70 5.56 -25.81
C GLU A 93 -12.68 4.47 -25.45
N ILE A 94 -11.83 4.68 -24.43
CA ILE A 94 -10.84 3.68 -24.00
C ILE A 94 -11.53 2.39 -23.55
N PHE A 95 -12.59 2.49 -22.76
CA PHE A 95 -13.36 1.31 -22.32
C PHE A 95 -14.11 0.66 -23.48
N SER A 96 -14.70 1.46 -24.38
CA SER A 96 -15.38 0.93 -25.57
C SER A 96 -14.42 0.16 -26.49
N ASN A 97 -13.19 0.66 -26.66
CA ASN A 97 -12.14 0.02 -27.45
C ASN A 97 -11.65 -1.29 -26.82
N SER A 98 -11.78 -1.46 -25.51
CA SER A 98 -11.51 -2.73 -24.81
C SER A 98 -12.73 -3.65 -24.71
N GLY A 99 -13.84 -3.32 -25.36
CA GLY A 99 -15.09 -4.08 -25.28
C GLY A 99 -15.77 -3.99 -23.91
N THR A 100 -15.35 -3.06 -23.05
CA THR A 100 -15.84 -2.88 -21.69
C THR A 100 -16.90 -1.78 -21.66
N GLU A 101 -18.14 -2.11 -21.27
CA GLU A 101 -19.17 -1.08 -21.11
C GLU A 101 -19.01 -0.34 -19.78
N LEU A 102 -18.72 0.96 -19.84
CA LEU A 102 -18.64 1.80 -18.66
C LEU A 102 -20.04 2.02 -18.04
N ASN A 103 -20.11 1.96 -16.71
CA ASN A 103 -21.31 2.25 -15.94
C ASN A 103 -21.84 3.66 -16.23
N ASN A 104 -23.17 3.81 -16.34
CA ASN A 104 -23.82 5.09 -16.64
C ASN A 104 -23.50 6.20 -15.63
N ILE A 105 -23.26 5.87 -14.36
CA ILE A 105 -22.87 6.85 -13.34
C ILE A 105 -21.50 7.45 -13.67
N TYR A 106 -20.53 6.64 -14.07
CA TYR A 106 -19.19 7.12 -14.43
C TYR A 106 -19.21 7.84 -15.78
N LYS A 107 -19.99 7.39 -16.76
CA LYS A 107 -20.24 8.12 -18.01
C LYS A 107 -20.74 9.54 -17.72
N GLN A 108 -21.74 9.67 -16.84
CA GLN A 108 -22.27 10.98 -16.45
C GLN A 108 -21.21 11.84 -15.74
N GLN A 109 -20.49 11.28 -14.76
CA GLN A 109 -19.44 12.02 -14.04
C GLN A 109 -18.32 12.50 -14.98
N MET A 110 -17.86 11.64 -15.90
CA MET A 110 -16.84 11.95 -16.91
C MET A 110 -17.30 13.05 -17.89
N ARG A 111 -18.60 13.12 -18.20
CA ARG A 111 -19.14 14.16 -19.09
C ARG A 111 -19.33 15.49 -18.40
N GLU A 112 -19.79 15.49 -17.15
CA GLU A 112 -20.32 16.70 -16.52
C GLU A 112 -19.38 17.34 -15.50
N GLN A 113 -18.64 16.55 -14.71
CA GLN A 113 -18.08 17.04 -13.44
C GLN A 113 -16.59 16.79 -13.29
N PHE A 114 -16.12 15.60 -13.66
CA PHE A 114 -14.76 15.16 -13.36
C PHE A 114 -14.06 14.61 -14.60
N ASP A 115 -12.75 14.79 -14.65
CA ASP A 115 -11.86 14.02 -15.51
C ASP A 115 -11.24 12.89 -14.67
N PHE A 116 -11.26 11.67 -15.18
CA PHE A 116 -10.78 10.48 -14.48
C PHE A 116 -9.42 10.08 -14.99
N TYR A 117 -8.54 9.67 -14.09
CA TYR A 117 -7.20 9.28 -14.43
C TYR A 117 -6.82 7.95 -13.77
N TYR A 118 -6.03 7.18 -14.49
CA TYR A 118 -5.35 5.99 -14.03
C TYR A 118 -3.86 6.27 -13.90
N ILE A 119 -3.23 5.82 -12.83
CA ILE A 119 -1.79 5.87 -12.68
C ILE A 119 -1.27 4.61 -12.01
N THR A 120 -0.13 4.10 -12.47
CA THR A 120 0.65 3.13 -11.70
C THR A 120 1.82 3.79 -11.03
N LEU A 121 2.09 3.35 -9.82
CA LEU A 121 3.30 3.68 -9.09
C LEU A 121 4.05 2.40 -8.78
N THR A 122 5.37 2.41 -8.99
CA THR A 122 6.22 1.31 -8.56
C THR A 122 7.08 1.74 -7.39
N VAL A 123 7.41 0.80 -6.52
CA VAL A 123 8.37 0.94 -5.43
C VAL A 123 9.38 -0.17 -5.58
N ASP A 124 10.63 0.19 -5.82
CA ASP A 124 11.74 -0.75 -5.83
C ASP A 124 12.22 -0.96 -4.39
N LEU A 125 12.20 -2.20 -3.90
CA LEU A 125 12.69 -2.54 -2.56
C LEU A 125 14.16 -3.01 -2.56
N ARG A 126 14.71 -3.32 -3.74
CA ARG A 126 16.06 -3.88 -4.02
C ARG A 126 16.92 -4.11 -2.76
N PRO A 127 16.62 -5.15 -1.98
CA PRO A 127 17.34 -5.41 -0.75
C PRO A 127 18.78 -5.84 -1.08
N GLU A 128 19.74 -5.35 -0.31
CA GLU A 128 21.08 -5.94 -0.31
C GLU A 128 21.02 -7.39 0.21
N ARG A 129 22.01 -8.22 -0.13
CA ARG A 129 21.95 -9.69 0.01
C ARG A 129 21.49 -10.23 1.37
N ALA A 130 21.73 -9.51 2.47
CA ALA A 130 21.29 -9.92 3.80
C ALA A 130 20.01 -9.23 4.28
N ALA A 131 19.63 -8.08 3.73
CA ALA A 131 18.56 -7.25 4.26
C ALA A 131 17.19 -7.95 4.16
N ARG A 132 16.46 -7.98 5.27
CA ARG A 132 15.11 -8.54 5.34
C ARG A 132 14.14 -7.51 5.87
N PHE A 133 12.98 -7.43 5.22
CA PHE A 133 11.90 -6.54 5.61
C PHE A 133 10.66 -7.36 5.91
N TRP A 134 9.88 -6.93 6.91
CA TRP A 134 8.62 -7.57 7.26
C TRP A 134 7.41 -6.71 6.91
N ARG A 135 7.62 -5.41 6.70
CA ARG A 135 6.57 -4.45 6.32
C ARG A 135 7.06 -3.46 5.27
N LEU A 136 6.27 -3.25 4.23
CA LEU A 136 6.36 -2.15 3.28
C LEU A 136 5.15 -1.24 3.46
N THR A 137 5.37 0.06 3.57
CA THR A 137 4.30 1.06 3.57
C THR A 137 4.55 2.10 2.49
N CYS A 138 3.51 2.40 1.71
CA CYS A 138 3.52 3.45 0.70
C CYS A 138 2.33 4.37 0.95
N ARG A 139 2.57 5.68 1.05
CA ARG A 139 1.57 6.72 1.25
C ARG A 139 1.66 7.74 0.13
N LEU A 140 0.50 8.12 -0.41
CA LEU A 140 0.35 9.15 -1.42
C LEU A 140 -0.58 10.24 -0.93
N ASP A 141 -0.18 11.48 -1.17
CA ASP A 141 -0.93 12.69 -0.81
C ASP A 141 -1.09 13.57 -2.06
N PHE A 142 -2.32 13.63 -2.58
CA PHE A 142 -2.72 14.36 -3.77
C PHE A 142 -3.11 15.80 -3.43
N ASN A 143 -2.65 16.74 -4.24
CA ASN A 143 -2.88 18.18 -4.08
C ASN A 143 -3.33 18.80 -5.43
N PRO A 144 -4.09 19.92 -5.42
CA PRO A 144 -4.40 20.78 -4.26
C PRO A 144 -5.48 20.19 -3.33
N LYS A 145 -5.67 20.80 -2.15
CA LYS A 145 -6.79 20.47 -1.23
C LYS A 145 -7.96 21.43 -1.42
N GLY A 146 -9.15 21.06 -0.96
CA GLY A 146 -10.34 21.91 -1.02
C GLY A 146 -11.18 21.70 -2.28
N SER A 147 -11.60 22.78 -2.95
CA SER A 147 -12.56 22.67 -4.06
C SER A 147 -12.04 21.95 -5.30
N ASN A 148 -10.72 21.93 -5.49
CA ASN A 148 -10.04 21.32 -6.64
C ASN A 148 -9.33 20.01 -6.24
N GLU A 149 -9.78 19.39 -5.17
CA GLU A 149 -9.12 18.25 -4.56
C GLU A 149 -9.24 16.99 -5.41
N PRO A 150 -8.11 16.33 -5.75
CA PRO A 150 -8.15 15.02 -6.37
C PRO A 150 -8.77 14.00 -5.42
N ILE A 151 -9.69 13.19 -5.93
CA ILE A 151 -10.41 12.18 -5.15
C ILE A 151 -10.00 10.81 -5.68
N VAL A 152 -9.42 9.98 -4.82
CA VAL A 152 -9.14 8.58 -5.12
C VAL A 152 -10.46 7.84 -5.30
N GLN A 153 -10.62 7.15 -6.43
CA GLN A 153 -11.79 6.37 -6.78
C GLN A 153 -11.62 4.89 -6.46
N SER A 154 -10.48 4.31 -6.83
CA SER A 154 -10.16 2.91 -6.52
C SER A 154 -8.67 2.69 -6.40
N LEU A 155 -8.28 1.70 -5.59
CA LEU A 155 -6.89 1.38 -5.27
C LEU A 155 -6.56 -0.08 -5.54
N PHE A 156 -5.32 -0.34 -5.96
CA PHE A 156 -4.78 -1.68 -6.15
C PHE A 156 -3.34 -1.78 -5.63
N PRO A 157 -2.95 -2.89 -4.98
CA PRO A 157 -3.80 -3.98 -4.50
C PRO A 157 -4.61 -3.58 -3.23
N THR A 158 -5.62 -4.37 -2.89
CA THR A 158 -6.39 -4.27 -1.63
C THR A 158 -6.38 -5.60 -0.87
N GLN A 159 -6.99 -5.66 0.32
CA GLN A 159 -6.96 -6.87 1.17
C GLN A 159 -7.48 -8.14 0.48
N GLN A 160 -8.48 -8.02 -0.39
CA GLN A 160 -9.02 -9.17 -1.13
C GLN A 160 -7.95 -9.87 -1.99
N TRP A 161 -6.91 -9.14 -2.44
CA TRP A 161 -5.85 -9.63 -3.30
C TRP A 161 -4.79 -10.50 -2.59
N ARG A 162 -4.93 -10.72 -1.28
CA ARG A 162 -4.01 -11.56 -0.50
C ARG A 162 -3.80 -12.94 -1.12
N SER A 163 -4.89 -13.68 -1.39
CA SER A 163 -4.80 -15.04 -1.94
C SER A 163 -4.12 -15.06 -3.30
N VAL A 164 -4.37 -14.03 -4.10
CA VAL A 164 -3.80 -13.84 -5.43
C VAL A 164 -2.29 -13.59 -5.35
N MET A 165 -1.86 -12.71 -4.44
CA MET A 165 -0.45 -12.37 -4.22
C MET A 165 0.34 -13.53 -3.61
N SER A 166 -0.34 -14.50 -2.99
CA SER A 166 0.30 -15.74 -2.53
C SER A 166 0.46 -16.80 -3.60
N PHE A 167 -0.37 -16.76 -4.65
CA PHE A 167 -0.39 -17.82 -5.65
C PHE A 167 0.83 -17.80 -6.59
N GLY A 168 1.53 -16.67 -6.72
CA GLY A 168 2.80 -16.64 -7.46
C GLY A 168 2.67 -16.61 -8.98
N VAL A 169 1.46 -16.56 -9.52
CA VAL A 169 1.19 -16.63 -10.95
C VAL A 169 1.28 -15.24 -11.61
N GLY A 170 1.74 -15.21 -12.86
CA GLY A 170 1.65 -14.01 -13.69
C GLY A 170 0.20 -13.76 -14.13
N MET A 171 -0.32 -12.58 -13.84
CA MET A 171 -1.69 -12.17 -14.14
C MET A 171 -1.74 -10.79 -14.79
N ASP A 172 -2.76 -10.55 -15.58
CA ASP A 172 -3.08 -9.20 -16.07
C ASP A 172 -4.12 -8.58 -15.15
N VAL A 173 -3.87 -7.37 -14.69
CA VAL A 173 -4.83 -6.61 -13.86
C VAL A 173 -5.51 -5.59 -14.75
N GLY A 174 -6.83 -5.61 -14.79
CA GLY A 174 -7.64 -4.72 -15.62
C GLY A 174 -8.58 -3.84 -14.80
N LEU A 175 -9.11 -2.78 -15.43
CA LEU A 175 -10.21 -1.97 -14.91
C LEU A 175 -11.50 -2.29 -15.65
N ASN A 176 -12.53 -2.66 -14.89
CA ASN A 176 -13.85 -2.97 -15.45
C ASN A 176 -14.71 -1.71 -15.63
N GLY A 177 -15.93 -1.88 -16.13
CA GLY A 177 -16.89 -0.80 -16.37
C GLY A 177 -17.33 -0.03 -15.12
N ASN A 178 -17.09 -0.57 -13.93
CA ASN A 178 -17.35 0.07 -12.65
C ASN A 178 -16.09 0.73 -12.04
N LEU A 179 -14.99 0.81 -12.80
CA LEU A 179 -13.68 1.29 -12.33
C LEU A 179 -13.11 0.44 -11.16
N GLU A 180 -13.54 -0.81 -11.06
CA GLU A 180 -13.02 -1.80 -10.12
C GLU A 180 -11.97 -2.68 -10.82
N TRP A 181 -11.12 -3.30 -10.00
CA TRP A 181 -9.96 -4.06 -10.48
C TRP A 181 -10.31 -5.52 -10.74
N ASN A 182 -10.13 -5.97 -11.98
CA ASN A 182 -10.32 -7.34 -12.43
C ASN A 182 -8.98 -8.06 -12.65
N ILE A 183 -9.03 -9.39 -12.69
CA ILE A 183 -7.86 -10.27 -12.88
C ILE A 183 -8.05 -11.16 -14.09
N GLY A 184 -7.14 -11.07 -15.04
CA GLY A 184 -6.94 -12.03 -16.11
C GLY A 184 -5.83 -13.01 -15.74
N VAL A 185 -6.11 -14.32 -15.74
CA VAL A 185 -5.10 -15.37 -15.59
C VAL A 185 -5.12 -16.34 -16.77
N ASP A 186 -4.06 -17.12 -16.92
CA ASP A 186 -4.04 -18.20 -17.89
C ASP A 186 -5.19 -19.18 -17.63
N SER A 187 -5.91 -19.57 -18.69
CA SER A 187 -7.11 -20.41 -18.61
C SER A 187 -6.86 -21.73 -17.88
N ALA A 188 -5.65 -22.29 -18.00
CA ALA A 188 -5.21 -23.49 -17.31
C ALA A 188 -5.15 -23.35 -15.77
N GLN A 189 -5.00 -22.11 -15.26
CA GLN A 189 -4.86 -21.81 -13.83
C GLN A 189 -6.13 -21.18 -13.24
N LEU A 190 -7.12 -20.86 -14.08
CA LEU A 190 -8.37 -20.22 -13.69
C LEU A 190 -9.17 -21.05 -12.68
N ALA A 191 -9.26 -22.37 -12.91
CA ALA A 191 -10.02 -23.28 -12.05
C ALA A 191 -9.41 -23.38 -10.65
N ASP A 192 -8.09 -23.45 -10.56
CA ASP A 192 -7.37 -23.54 -9.28
C ASP A 192 -7.49 -22.22 -8.51
N LEU A 193 -7.31 -21.09 -9.21
CA LEU A 193 -7.40 -19.78 -8.58
C LEU A 193 -8.84 -19.49 -8.11
N SER A 194 -9.86 -19.79 -8.91
CA SER A 194 -11.26 -19.55 -8.52
C SER A 194 -11.66 -20.22 -7.20
N GLN A 195 -11.12 -21.39 -6.88
CA GLN A 195 -11.38 -22.09 -5.61
C GLN A 195 -10.72 -21.41 -4.39
N LEU A 196 -9.67 -20.62 -4.62
CA LEU A 196 -8.88 -19.97 -3.57
C LEU A 196 -9.30 -18.52 -3.30
N LEU A 197 -10.05 -17.90 -4.22
CA LEU A 197 -10.44 -16.50 -4.11
C LEU A 197 -11.72 -16.31 -3.30
N PRO A 198 -11.86 -15.19 -2.57
CA PRO A 198 -13.15 -14.78 -2.00
C PRO A 198 -14.14 -14.41 -3.12
N GLY A 199 -15.44 -14.51 -2.84
CA GLY A 199 -16.52 -14.38 -3.84
C GLY A 199 -16.46 -13.11 -4.70
N ASP A 200 -16.13 -11.96 -4.11
CA ASP A 200 -16.06 -10.68 -4.85
C ASP A 200 -14.90 -10.66 -5.85
N LEU A 201 -13.80 -11.37 -5.57
CA LEU A 201 -12.73 -11.54 -6.55
C LEU A 201 -13.02 -12.64 -7.57
N GLN A 202 -13.75 -13.69 -7.19
CA GLN A 202 -14.20 -14.71 -8.15
C GLN A 202 -15.07 -14.08 -9.24
N ALA A 203 -15.94 -13.13 -8.88
CA ALA A 203 -16.78 -12.40 -9.84
C ALA A 203 -15.97 -11.52 -10.80
N ASN A 204 -14.77 -11.09 -10.38
CA ASN A 204 -13.87 -10.22 -11.14
C ASN A 204 -12.70 -11.00 -11.79
N LEU A 205 -12.72 -12.34 -11.72
CA LEU A 205 -11.72 -13.23 -12.30
C LEU A 205 -12.17 -13.69 -13.69
N GLY A 206 -11.32 -13.49 -14.69
CA GLY A 206 -11.52 -13.96 -16.05
C GLY A 206 -10.29 -14.68 -16.59
N SER A 207 -10.47 -15.47 -17.65
CA SER A 207 -9.33 -15.88 -18.47
C SER A 207 -8.74 -14.65 -19.15
N LYS A 208 -7.41 -14.57 -19.25
CA LYS A 208 -6.70 -13.48 -19.93
C LYS A 208 -7.29 -13.10 -21.30
N ASP A 209 -7.68 -14.09 -22.10
CA ASP A 209 -8.23 -13.88 -23.46
C ASP A 209 -9.68 -13.35 -23.48
N ASN A 210 -10.42 -13.47 -22.38
CA ASN A 210 -11.82 -13.03 -22.26
C ASN A 210 -12.00 -12.07 -21.07
N LEU A 211 -10.94 -11.35 -20.71
CA LEU A 211 -11.00 -10.37 -19.64
C LEU A 211 -11.74 -9.13 -20.16
N ASP A 212 -13.00 -8.95 -19.75
CA ASP A 212 -13.81 -7.76 -20.07
C ASP A 212 -13.35 -6.53 -19.26
N ALA A 213 -12.11 -6.08 -19.50
CA ALA A 213 -11.52 -4.94 -18.80
C ALA A 213 -10.46 -4.23 -19.66
N PHE A 214 -10.30 -2.94 -19.42
CA PHE A 214 -9.11 -2.22 -19.87
C PHE A 214 -7.88 -2.76 -19.14
N ILE A 215 -6.92 -3.36 -19.86
CA ILE A 215 -5.70 -3.91 -19.25
C ILE A 215 -4.82 -2.77 -18.73
N ALA A 216 -4.67 -2.72 -17.42
CA ALA A 216 -3.99 -1.65 -16.71
C ALA A 216 -2.56 -2.07 -16.35
N ILE A 217 -2.38 -3.26 -15.77
CA ILE A 217 -1.07 -3.79 -15.36
C ILE A 217 -0.85 -5.17 -16.00
N PRO A 218 -0.05 -5.27 -17.07
CA PRO A 218 0.27 -6.57 -17.65
C PRO A 218 1.28 -7.33 -16.78
N SER A 219 1.13 -8.65 -16.73
CA SER A 219 2.08 -9.59 -16.11
C SER A 219 2.47 -9.18 -14.68
N TYR A 220 1.49 -8.78 -13.89
CA TYR A 220 1.61 -8.64 -12.45
C TYR A 220 1.91 -10.00 -11.83
N ARG A 221 2.89 -10.08 -10.94
CA ARG A 221 3.26 -11.32 -10.26
C ARG A 221 3.88 -10.98 -8.92
N TYR A 222 3.27 -11.46 -7.85
CA TYR A 222 3.91 -11.60 -6.54
C TYR A 222 3.78 -13.04 -6.07
N GLU A 223 4.78 -13.48 -5.32
CA GLU A 223 4.86 -14.80 -4.73
C GLU A 223 5.23 -14.65 -3.25
N LEU A 224 4.22 -14.27 -2.45
CA LEU A 224 4.35 -14.02 -1.02
C LEU A 224 3.75 -15.16 -0.21
N GLY A 225 4.30 -15.47 0.96
CA GLY A 225 3.80 -16.58 1.76
C GLY A 225 2.36 -16.34 2.24
N HIS A 226 2.16 -15.30 3.05
CA HIS A 226 0.90 -15.01 3.72
C HIS A 226 0.68 -13.50 3.90
N PRO A 227 0.68 -12.71 2.83
CA PRO A 227 0.77 -11.26 2.95
C PRO A 227 -0.48 -10.68 3.62
N GLU A 228 -0.30 -9.77 4.56
CA GLU A 228 -1.38 -8.91 5.02
C GLU A 228 -1.33 -7.60 4.25
N ILE A 229 -2.46 -7.19 3.69
CA ILE A 229 -2.58 -5.96 2.90
C ILE A 229 -3.63 -5.10 3.55
N LEU A 230 -3.22 -3.92 3.99
CA LEU A 230 -4.11 -2.85 4.41
C LEU A 230 -4.01 -1.73 3.38
N THR A 231 -5.15 -1.37 2.81
CA THR A 231 -5.28 -0.29 1.83
C THR A 231 -6.38 0.65 2.27
N ASN A 232 -6.16 1.96 2.14
CA ASN A 232 -7.16 2.97 2.50
C ASN A 232 -6.94 4.23 1.65
N GLY A 233 -7.99 5.02 1.47
CA GLY A 233 -7.93 6.33 0.81
C GLY A 233 -9.01 6.57 -0.24
N GLU A 234 -9.81 5.58 -0.61
CA GLU A 234 -10.96 5.79 -1.50
C GLU A 234 -11.89 6.87 -0.95
N GLY A 235 -12.33 7.78 -1.82
CA GLY A 235 -13.11 8.97 -1.46
C GLY A 235 -12.27 10.12 -0.87
N ASN A 236 -10.96 9.97 -0.71
CA ASN A 236 -10.07 10.99 -0.14
C ASN A 236 -8.96 11.37 -1.13
N SER A 237 -8.22 12.44 -0.82
CA SER A 237 -7.01 12.85 -1.55
C SER A 237 -5.72 12.25 -0.99
N THR A 238 -5.82 11.41 0.03
CA THR A 238 -4.68 10.70 0.60
C THR A 238 -5.00 9.23 0.60
N CYS A 239 -4.07 8.41 0.11
CA CYS A 239 -4.18 6.97 0.18
C CYS A 239 -2.89 6.33 0.68
N TYR A 240 -3.00 5.09 1.13
CA TYR A 240 -1.84 4.31 1.50
C TYR A 240 -2.07 2.81 1.31
N TRP A 241 -0.94 2.10 1.21
CA TRP A 241 -0.83 0.66 1.31
C TRP A 241 0.14 0.30 2.42
N LYS A 242 -0.17 -0.76 3.15
CA LYS A 242 0.72 -1.43 4.08
C LYS A 242 0.67 -2.92 3.75
N ILE A 243 1.79 -3.45 3.25
CA ILE A 243 1.96 -4.87 2.91
C ILE A 243 2.91 -5.47 3.94
N GLN A 244 2.48 -6.53 4.62
CA GLN A 244 3.27 -7.22 5.63
C GLN A 244 3.44 -8.68 5.25
N ASP A 245 4.68 -9.15 5.17
CA ASP A 245 5.03 -10.54 4.89
C ASP A 245 6.49 -10.80 5.31
N ASN A 246 6.85 -12.03 5.67
CA ASN A 246 8.25 -12.35 6.01
C ASN A 246 9.14 -12.53 4.77
N GLU A 247 8.53 -12.54 3.59
CA GLU A 247 9.16 -12.74 2.30
C GLU A 247 9.07 -11.51 1.38
N LEU A 248 8.87 -10.30 1.93
CA LEU A 248 8.76 -9.06 1.14
C LEU A 248 9.94 -8.84 0.19
N GLN A 249 11.13 -9.31 0.55
CA GLN A 249 12.32 -9.28 -0.30
C GLN A 249 12.13 -9.98 -1.66
N LYS A 250 11.21 -10.95 -1.78
CA LYS A 250 10.88 -11.63 -3.04
C LYS A 250 10.14 -10.74 -4.04
N ILE A 251 9.49 -9.67 -3.57
CA ILE A 251 8.71 -8.78 -4.44
C ILE A 251 9.62 -8.09 -5.46
N GLY A 252 10.82 -7.67 -5.03
CA GLY A 252 11.75 -6.86 -5.82
C GLY A 252 11.21 -5.45 -6.08
N THR A 253 10.12 -5.35 -6.85
CA THR A 253 9.41 -4.13 -7.20
C THR A 253 7.92 -4.28 -6.92
N ALA A 254 7.41 -3.51 -5.96
CA ALA A 254 5.98 -3.43 -5.69
C ALA A 254 5.31 -2.48 -6.70
N LYS A 255 4.27 -2.94 -7.39
CA LYS A 255 3.36 -2.19 -8.25
C LYS A 255 2.07 -1.85 -7.49
N PHE A 256 1.73 -0.58 -7.49
CA PHE A 256 0.47 -0.02 -7.02
C PHE A 256 -0.24 0.63 -8.20
N ALA A 257 -1.57 0.64 -8.17
CA ALA A 257 -2.35 1.39 -9.13
C ALA A 257 -3.50 2.13 -8.48
N ILE A 258 -3.81 3.28 -9.06
CA ILE A 258 -4.79 4.23 -8.56
C ILE A 258 -5.66 4.66 -9.72
N VAL A 259 -6.97 4.63 -9.51
CA VAL A 259 -7.89 5.47 -10.27
C VAL A 259 -8.24 6.66 -9.38
N PHE A 260 -8.09 7.86 -9.90
CA PHE A 260 -8.48 9.09 -9.22
C PHE A 260 -9.24 9.99 -10.17
N LYS A 261 -9.99 10.95 -9.63
CA LYS A 261 -10.73 11.93 -10.41
C LYS A 261 -10.43 13.34 -9.92
N VAL A 262 -10.45 14.29 -10.83
CA VAL A 262 -10.24 15.72 -10.56
C VAL A 262 -11.35 16.53 -11.20
N PRO A 263 -11.72 17.70 -10.67
CA PRO A 263 -12.69 18.56 -11.34
C PRO A 263 -12.25 18.91 -12.76
N LYS A 264 -13.22 19.01 -13.66
CA LYS A 264 -12.95 19.37 -15.05
C LYS A 264 -12.17 20.65 -15.18
N GLY A 265 -11.25 20.66 -16.15
CA GLY A 265 -10.39 21.81 -16.43
C GLY A 265 -9.13 21.86 -15.55
N THR A 266 -8.94 20.92 -14.63
CA THR A 266 -7.67 20.76 -13.88
C THR A 266 -6.54 20.42 -14.86
N GLU A 267 -5.49 21.24 -14.88
CA GLU A 267 -4.36 21.06 -15.81
C GLU A 267 -3.22 20.24 -15.20
N SER A 268 -3.05 20.33 -13.89
CA SER A 268 -2.00 19.62 -13.17
C SER A 268 -2.37 19.38 -11.72
N ILE A 269 -1.79 18.34 -11.14
CA ILE A 269 -1.83 18.04 -9.71
C ILE A 269 -0.42 17.90 -9.17
N THR A 270 -0.28 18.04 -7.85
CA THR A 270 0.94 17.66 -7.14
C THR A 270 0.69 16.37 -6.38
N LEU A 271 1.56 15.39 -6.57
CA LEU A 271 1.53 14.11 -5.87
C LEU A 271 2.75 14.04 -4.96
N LYS A 272 2.54 13.86 -3.66
CA LYS A 272 3.61 13.61 -2.69
C LYS A 272 3.61 12.14 -2.32
N GLY A 273 4.72 11.46 -2.55
CA GLY A 273 4.94 10.08 -2.18
C GLY A 273 5.84 9.97 -0.96
N LEU A 274 5.48 9.07 -0.05
CA LEU A 274 6.37 8.60 1.00
C LEU A 274 6.31 7.08 1.06
N VAL A 275 7.47 6.43 1.01
CA VAL A 275 7.58 4.98 1.08
C VAL A 275 8.64 4.58 2.08
N TRP A 276 8.39 3.50 2.82
CA TRP A 276 9.38 2.92 3.70
C TRP A 276 9.16 1.43 3.89
N ALA A 277 10.26 0.69 4.03
CA ALA A 277 10.29 -0.69 4.44
C ALA A 277 10.94 -0.81 5.81
N GLU A 278 10.31 -1.58 6.69
CA GLU A 278 10.76 -1.80 8.06
C GLU A 278 11.47 -3.15 8.19
N PRO A 279 12.69 -3.19 8.75
CA PRO A 279 13.49 -4.39 8.85
C PRO A 279 12.85 -5.43 9.77
N ASP A 280 13.01 -6.70 9.43
CA ASP A 280 12.72 -7.80 10.35
C ASP A 280 13.75 -7.78 11.50
N LEU A 281 13.30 -7.36 12.68
CA LEU A 281 14.19 -7.31 13.84
C LEU A 281 14.54 -8.67 14.42
N ASN A 282 13.76 -9.72 14.17
CA ASN A 282 14.16 -11.06 14.59
C ASN A 282 15.41 -11.50 13.80
N TRP A 283 15.42 -11.21 12.50
CA TRP A 283 16.60 -11.38 11.67
C TRP A 283 17.77 -10.51 12.16
N LEU A 284 17.58 -9.20 12.27
CA LEU A 284 18.66 -8.28 12.62
C LEU A 284 19.28 -8.61 14.00
N THR A 285 18.45 -8.91 15.01
CA THR A 285 18.92 -9.23 16.36
C THR A 285 19.58 -10.60 16.45
N ALA A 286 19.18 -11.56 15.60
CA ALA A 286 19.85 -12.85 15.51
C ALA A 286 21.27 -12.71 14.95
N ASP A 287 21.45 -11.87 13.92
CA ASP A 287 22.74 -11.69 13.26
C ASP A 287 23.75 -10.92 14.13
N ILE A 288 23.31 -10.01 15.00
CA ILE A 288 24.19 -9.28 15.94
C ILE A 288 24.28 -9.93 17.33
N ARG A 289 23.72 -11.12 17.52
CA ARG A 289 23.52 -11.73 18.86
C ARG A 289 24.81 -11.80 19.68
N ASP A 290 25.92 -12.12 19.03
CA ASP A 290 27.20 -12.38 19.71
C ASP A 290 27.85 -11.11 20.27
N VAL A 291 27.45 -9.93 19.78
CA VAL A 291 27.91 -8.62 20.27
C VAL A 291 26.81 -7.80 20.94
N PHE A 292 25.57 -8.31 20.96
CA PHE A 292 24.41 -7.59 21.49
C PHE A 292 24.61 -7.14 22.95
N GLY A 293 25.30 -7.95 23.76
CA GLY A 293 25.59 -7.64 25.17
C GLY A 293 26.46 -6.39 25.36
N ASP A 294 27.36 -6.14 24.41
CA ASP A 294 28.39 -5.10 24.47
C ASP A 294 27.94 -3.77 23.83
N LEU A 295 26.80 -3.77 23.12
CA LEU A 295 26.19 -2.55 22.61
C LEU A 295 25.85 -1.57 23.75
N SER A 296 25.79 -0.29 23.42
CA SER A 296 25.36 0.76 24.33
C SER A 296 23.93 0.52 24.82
N ASP A 297 23.63 0.99 26.04
CA ASP A 297 22.31 0.79 26.64
C ASP A 297 21.18 1.40 25.79
N ARG A 298 21.47 2.51 25.08
CA ARG A 298 20.55 3.14 24.12
C ARG A 298 20.17 2.18 22.99
N LEU A 299 21.14 1.54 22.34
CA LEU A 299 20.88 0.62 21.22
C LEU A 299 20.25 -0.69 21.68
N LYS A 300 20.69 -1.24 22.82
CA LYS A 300 20.04 -2.41 23.43
C LYS A 300 18.58 -2.12 23.76
N GLN A 301 18.28 -0.94 24.32
CA GLN A 301 16.91 -0.55 24.63
C GLN A 301 16.08 -0.36 23.36
N LEU A 302 16.63 0.29 22.33
CA LEU A 302 15.99 0.42 21.02
C LEU A 302 15.58 -0.95 20.48
N LEU A 303 16.55 -1.85 20.26
CA LEU A 303 16.32 -3.15 19.60
C LEU A 303 15.34 -4.07 20.37
N ARG A 304 15.20 -3.89 21.69
CA ARG A 304 14.19 -4.59 22.50
C ARG A 304 12.75 -4.14 22.26
N GLN A 305 12.54 -2.99 21.60
CA GLN A 305 11.20 -2.41 21.35
C GLN A 305 10.49 -2.97 20.12
N LYS A 306 11.01 -4.04 19.49
CA LYS A 306 10.39 -4.74 18.35
C LYS A 306 9.87 -3.75 17.28
N ASN A 307 8.56 -3.74 17.00
CA ASN A 307 7.95 -2.94 15.94
C ASN A 307 8.33 -1.45 15.97
N ASN A 308 8.51 -0.85 17.15
CA ASN A 308 8.93 0.56 17.23
C ASN A 308 10.38 0.73 16.75
N ALA A 309 11.29 -0.19 17.10
CA ALA A 309 12.63 -0.16 16.53
C ALA A 309 12.66 -0.48 15.04
N ALA A 310 11.81 -1.38 14.54
CA ALA A 310 11.70 -1.63 13.11
C ALA A 310 11.26 -0.35 12.38
N HIS A 311 10.30 0.39 12.94
CA HIS A 311 9.87 1.66 12.42
C HIS A 311 10.98 2.73 12.41
N ARG A 312 11.75 2.83 13.51
CA ARG A 312 12.86 3.80 13.62
C ARG A 312 14.11 3.44 12.83
N LEU A 313 14.23 2.19 12.37
CA LEU A 313 15.31 1.70 11.52
C LEU A 313 14.86 1.48 10.07
N ALA A 314 13.71 2.05 9.69
CA ALA A 314 13.15 1.90 8.36
C ALA A 314 14.06 2.49 7.27
N ARG A 315 14.01 1.89 6.08
CA ARG A 315 14.62 2.43 4.85
C ARG A 315 13.52 2.92 3.94
N GLY A 316 13.69 4.08 3.32
CA GLY A 316 12.60 4.71 2.60
C GLY A 316 13.04 5.85 1.71
N ASP A 317 12.05 6.46 1.07
CA ASP A 317 12.21 7.62 0.22
C ASP A 317 10.96 8.50 0.25
N ALA A 318 11.14 9.77 -0.04
CA ALA A 318 10.09 10.77 -0.12
C ALA A 318 10.27 11.59 -1.40
N GLU A 319 9.27 11.58 -2.25
CA GLU A 319 9.30 12.28 -3.53
C GLU A 319 8.07 13.18 -3.71
N GLU A 320 8.22 14.23 -4.51
CA GLU A 320 7.13 15.10 -4.91
C GLU A 320 7.16 15.26 -6.44
N TRP A 321 6.02 15.01 -7.08
CA TRP A 321 5.86 15.14 -8.52
C TRP A 321 4.75 16.13 -8.85
N THR A 322 5.04 17.07 -9.73
CA THR A 322 4.00 17.77 -10.49
C THR A 322 3.63 16.91 -11.70
N LEU A 323 2.36 16.54 -11.80
CA LEU A 323 1.80 15.73 -12.87
C LEU A 323 0.93 16.63 -13.76
N THR A 324 1.37 16.87 -15.00
CA THR A 324 0.51 17.48 -16.03
C THR A 324 -0.51 16.46 -16.48
N LEU A 325 -1.77 16.81 -16.38
CA LEU A 325 -2.87 15.91 -16.71
C LEU A 325 -3.09 15.89 -18.22
N PRO A 326 -2.95 14.73 -18.90
CA PRO A 326 -3.18 14.64 -20.33
C PRO A 326 -4.66 14.88 -20.60
N LYS A 327 -4.96 15.80 -21.53
CA LYS A 327 -6.31 15.98 -22.07
C LYS A 327 -6.42 15.16 -23.34
N THR A 328 -7.59 14.57 -23.58
CA THR A 328 -7.91 14.10 -24.94
C THR A 328 -7.94 15.33 -25.85
N SER A 329 -7.11 15.34 -26.88
CA SER A 329 -7.24 16.30 -27.98
C SER A 329 -8.61 16.09 -28.63
N ASP A 330 -9.41 17.16 -28.64
CA ASP A 330 -10.74 17.21 -29.27
C ASP A 330 -10.73 16.78 -30.74
#